data_AF-A0A3L7T768-F1
#
_entry.id   AF-A0A3L7T768-F1
#
_cell.length_a   1.000
_cell.length_b   1.000
_cell.length_c   1.000
_cell.angle_alpha   90.00
_cell.angle_beta   90.00
_cell.angle_gamma   90.00
#
_symmetry.space_group_name_H-M   'P 1'
#
loop_
_entity.id
_entity.type
_entity.pdbx_description
1 polymer ?
#
loop_
_entity_poly.entity_id
_entity_poly.type
_entity_poly.pdbx_seq_one_letter_code
_entity_poly.pdbx_strand_id
1 'polypeptide(L)'
;MSLSNDAGNHANNSNGDPEITASRAMDRRRAIASLLLPGAALLGGCASAVTAKPSAIAVDRVDPRFEDRPGACIMQPDGTRAFRNHILRDQDGNVVRYQDDLIEGQIFAATFMYVNCKGICADMTSKMAQAYDILTPVMAKPVRFYSFSLAEDSPAQMKEYMEARGLYGRPGWTFLTASESVMKDIRWGFGFMDVNEEIDNNRVGHTGMVRFGNHKLDRWSSCPALSNPVVTARSVISLYPPGQRPHIAALERVEPHPARAIPGYQPVGPSSQAPSQASSQASPL
;
A
#
# COMPACT_ATOMS: atom_id res chain seq x y z
N MET A 1 40.02 1.41 -43.46
CA MET A 1 38.92 0.42 -43.60
C MET A 1 37.69 1.08 -43.02
N SER A 2 37.10 1.99 -43.79
CA SER A 2 35.93 1.77 -44.67
C SER A 2 34.65 1.50 -43.90
N LEU A 3 33.81 2.54 -43.92
CA LEU A 3 32.39 2.60 -43.62
C LEU A 3 31.61 1.57 -44.45
N SER A 4 30.54 1.04 -43.88
CA SER A 4 29.30 0.74 -44.61
C SER A 4 28.10 0.88 -43.69
N ASN A 5 27.34 1.95 -43.93
CA ASN A 5 25.89 2.00 -43.70
C ASN A 5 25.23 0.98 -44.63
N ASP A 6 24.14 0.36 -44.17
CA ASP A 6 23.09 -0.08 -45.08
C ASP A 6 21.75 0.47 -44.61
N ALA A 7 21.20 1.31 -45.48
CA ALA A 7 19.86 1.83 -45.48
C ALA A 7 19.14 1.27 -46.71
N GLY A 8 17.88 0.88 -46.53
CA GLY A 8 16.92 0.54 -47.58
C GLY A 8 15.67 0.01 -46.88
N ASN A 9 14.63 0.81 -46.61
CA ASN A 9 13.75 1.66 -47.43
C ASN A 9 12.77 0.90 -48.33
N HIS A 10 11.54 1.42 -48.33
CA HIS A 10 10.33 1.10 -49.10
C HIS A 10 9.46 -0.03 -48.52
N ALA A 11 8.14 0.10 -48.38
CA ALA A 11 7.20 0.98 -49.07
C ALA A 11 5.97 1.33 -48.21
N ASN A 12 5.29 2.36 -48.70
CA ASN A 12 4.25 3.19 -48.14
C ASN A 12 2.90 2.77 -48.75
N ASN A 13 1.89 2.43 -47.93
CA ASN A 13 0.55 2.14 -48.42
C ASN A 13 -0.51 2.90 -47.60
N SER A 14 -0.67 4.17 -47.94
CA SER A 14 -1.89 4.95 -47.72
C SER A 14 -3.04 4.39 -48.57
N ASN A 15 -4.22 4.17 -47.97
CA ASN A 15 -5.54 4.60 -48.44
C ASN A 15 -6.67 3.73 -47.83
N GLY A 16 -7.67 4.39 -47.26
CA GLY A 16 -9.05 3.88 -47.26
C GLY A 16 -9.78 3.86 -45.92
N ASP A 17 -10.21 5.01 -45.42
CA ASP A 17 -11.54 5.12 -44.79
C ASP A 17 -12.57 5.22 -45.93
N PRO A 18 -13.74 4.55 -45.86
CA PRO A 18 -14.87 4.98 -45.03
C PRO A 18 -15.51 3.80 -44.27
N GLU A 19 -16.31 3.96 -43.22
CA GLU A 19 -17.71 4.36 -43.32
C GLU A 19 -18.30 4.44 -41.89
N ILE A 20 -18.69 5.64 -41.47
CA ILE A 20 -19.49 5.88 -40.27
C ILE A 20 -20.94 5.56 -40.63
N THR A 21 -21.50 4.50 -40.05
CA THR A 21 -22.95 4.26 -40.08
C THR A 21 -23.58 4.68 -38.75
N ALA A 22 -24.43 5.70 -38.86
CA ALA A 22 -25.27 6.23 -37.82
C ALA A 22 -26.52 5.35 -37.59
N SER A 23 -26.91 5.18 -36.34
CA SER A 23 -28.26 4.84 -35.89
C SER A 23 -28.28 5.09 -34.37
N ARG A 24 -29.19 5.83 -33.73
CA ARG A 24 -30.55 6.23 -34.09
C ARG A 24 -30.94 7.38 -33.16
N ALA A 25 -31.40 8.48 -33.76
CA ALA A 25 -31.98 9.62 -33.05
C ALA A 25 -33.30 9.22 -32.37
N MET A 26 -33.51 9.66 -31.13
CA MET A 26 -34.84 9.71 -30.53
C MET A 26 -35.47 11.09 -30.80
N ASP A 27 -36.62 10.99 -31.44
CA ASP A 27 -37.35 12.06 -32.10
C ASP A 27 -38.12 12.95 -31.11
N ARG A 28 -38.23 14.21 -31.50
CA ARG A 28 -38.95 15.28 -30.83
C ARG A 28 -40.43 15.18 -31.21
N ARG A 29 -41.36 15.24 -30.24
CA ARG A 29 -42.62 16.05 -30.29
C ARG A 29 -43.62 15.68 -29.18
N ARG A 30 -44.31 16.74 -28.72
CA ARG A 30 -45.55 16.85 -27.92
C ARG A 30 -45.34 16.92 -26.39
N ALA A 31 -45.88 17.88 -25.64
CA ALA A 31 -46.86 18.93 -25.94
C ALA A 31 -46.75 20.12 -24.95
N ILE A 32 -47.33 21.23 -25.40
CA ILE A 32 -47.46 22.56 -24.81
C ILE A 32 -48.45 22.55 -23.64
N ALA A 33 -48.18 23.30 -22.57
CA ALA A 33 -49.19 24.10 -21.86
C ALA A 33 -48.51 25.15 -20.97
N SER A 34 -48.62 26.38 -21.43
CA SER A 34 -48.28 27.63 -20.79
C SER A 34 -49.15 27.90 -19.55
N LEU A 35 -48.55 28.41 -18.47
CA LEU A 35 -49.22 29.35 -17.59
C LEU A 35 -48.25 30.49 -17.23
N LEU A 36 -48.58 31.67 -17.75
CA LEU A 36 -48.05 32.95 -17.33
C LEU A 36 -48.73 33.34 -16.01
N LEU A 37 -47.94 33.78 -15.03
CA LEU A 37 -48.36 34.77 -14.04
C LEU A 37 -47.18 35.71 -13.75
N PRO A 38 -47.38 37.04 -13.76
CA PRO A 38 -46.35 38.04 -13.46
C PRO A 38 -46.40 38.48 -11.99
N GLY A 39 -45.28 39.03 -11.51
CA GLY A 39 -45.19 39.83 -10.27
C GLY A 39 -44.29 39.17 -9.21
N ALA A 40 -43.02 39.54 -9.10
CA ALA A 40 -42.46 40.76 -8.49
C ALA A 40 -41.95 40.51 -7.05
N ALA A 41 -40.63 40.57 -6.95
CA ALA A 41 -39.82 41.15 -5.86
C ALA A 41 -39.78 40.45 -4.48
N LEU A 42 -38.58 40.02 -4.06
CA LEU A 42 -37.70 40.73 -3.10
C LEU A 42 -36.65 39.76 -2.48
N LEU A 43 -35.39 40.23 -2.51
CA LEU A 43 -34.34 40.12 -1.48
C LEU A 43 -33.89 38.75 -0.92
N GLY A 44 -32.56 38.58 -0.90
CA GLY A 44 -31.82 37.63 -0.07
C GLY A 44 -31.27 36.45 -0.89
N GLY A 45 -30.00 36.41 -1.29
CA GLY A 45 -28.86 36.51 -0.40
C GLY A 45 -28.60 35.15 0.23
N CYS A 46 -27.75 34.35 -0.42
CA CYS A 46 -26.82 33.37 0.14
C CYS A 46 -26.28 32.51 -1.01
N ALA A 47 -25.35 33.07 -1.78
CA ALA A 47 -24.39 32.23 -2.48
C ALA A 47 -23.54 31.56 -1.39
N SER A 48 -23.88 30.33 -1.03
CA SER A 48 -22.97 29.50 -0.23
C SER A 48 -21.80 29.13 -1.12
N ALA A 49 -20.84 30.04 -1.23
CA ALA A 49 -19.49 29.69 -1.58
C ALA A 49 -19.04 28.69 -0.52
N VAL A 50 -19.01 27.40 -0.88
CA VAL A 50 -18.32 26.38 -0.11
C VAL A 50 -16.84 26.73 -0.19
N THR A 51 -16.40 27.62 0.70
CA THR A 51 -14.98 27.81 0.97
C THR A 51 -14.52 26.52 1.63
N ALA A 52 -13.95 25.60 0.83
CA ALA A 52 -13.21 24.47 1.35
C ALA A 52 -12.09 25.04 2.22
N LYS A 53 -12.29 24.98 3.54
CA LYS A 53 -11.32 25.43 4.52
C LYS A 53 -10.06 24.59 4.29
N PRO A 54 -8.85 25.19 4.18
CA PRO A 54 -7.63 24.41 4.12
C PRO A 54 -7.61 23.51 5.35
N SER A 55 -7.68 22.20 5.12
CA SER A 55 -7.79 21.22 6.19
C SER A 55 -6.41 21.11 6.85
N ALA A 56 -6.18 21.96 7.85
CA ALA A 56 -4.99 21.90 8.69
C ALA A 56 -4.78 20.44 9.12
N ILE A 57 -3.59 19.91 8.85
CA ILE A 57 -3.17 18.60 9.34
C ILE A 57 -3.30 18.66 10.87
N ALA A 58 -4.12 17.78 11.44
CA ALA A 58 -4.28 17.72 12.88
C ALA A 58 -2.92 17.43 13.51
N VAL A 59 -2.45 18.34 14.36
CA VAL A 59 -1.16 18.18 15.05
C VAL A 59 -1.31 17.04 16.05
N ASP A 60 -0.44 16.02 15.92
CA ASP A 60 -0.48 14.86 16.79
C ASP A 60 -0.12 15.26 18.22
N ARG A 61 -0.89 14.78 19.21
CA ARG A 61 -0.55 15.04 20.61
C ARG A 61 0.65 14.18 20.97
N VAL A 62 1.66 14.78 21.62
CA VAL A 62 2.82 14.04 22.12
C VAL A 62 2.33 13.02 23.17
N ASP A 63 2.37 11.75 22.82
CA ASP A 63 2.09 10.65 23.74
C ASP A 63 3.35 10.37 24.59
N PRO A 64 3.32 10.62 25.92
CA PRO A 64 4.49 10.51 26.78
C PRO A 64 4.95 9.06 27.01
N ARG A 65 4.17 8.06 26.58
CA ARG A 65 4.55 6.64 26.73
C ARG A 65 5.70 6.24 25.80
N PHE A 66 5.90 6.97 24.71
CA PHE A 66 6.91 6.66 23.71
C PHE A 66 8.16 7.53 23.94
N GLU A 67 9.32 6.92 23.77
CA GLU A 67 10.60 7.63 23.76
C GLU A 67 10.58 8.80 22.77
N ASP A 68 11.28 9.89 23.11
CA ASP A 68 11.42 11.07 22.27
C ASP A 68 12.47 10.84 21.17
N ARG A 69 12.14 9.93 20.24
CA ARG A 69 12.90 9.66 19.03
C ARG A 69 12.00 9.13 17.91
N PRO A 70 12.38 9.29 16.63
CA PRO A 70 11.65 8.68 15.53
C PRO A 70 11.70 7.14 15.59
N GLY A 71 10.65 6.51 15.11
CA GLY A 71 10.44 5.06 15.11
C GLY A 71 10.29 4.45 16.49
N ALA A 72 10.00 5.24 17.53
CA ALA A 72 9.75 4.70 18.86
C ALA A 72 8.51 3.78 18.84
N CYS A 73 8.66 2.58 19.40
CA CYS A 73 7.57 1.63 19.59
C CYS A 73 7.64 1.05 21.00
N ILE A 74 6.50 0.57 21.49
CA ILE A 74 6.37 -0.06 22.81
C ILE A 74 5.99 -1.52 22.58
N MET A 75 6.67 -2.43 23.28
CA MET A 75 6.23 -3.83 23.33
C MET A 75 5.03 -3.95 24.27
N GLN A 76 3.91 -4.44 23.74
CA GLN A 76 2.71 -4.71 24.51
C GLN A 76 2.83 -6.05 25.25
N PRO A 77 2.04 -6.27 26.34
CA PRO A 77 2.06 -7.54 27.07
C PRO A 77 1.71 -8.78 26.25
N ASP A 78 0.97 -8.62 25.15
CA ASP A 78 0.63 -9.69 24.21
C ASP A 78 1.75 -10.00 23.19
N GLY A 79 2.88 -9.31 23.29
CA GLY A 79 4.05 -9.47 22.42
C GLY A 79 4.00 -8.65 21.14
N THR A 80 2.97 -7.84 20.90
CA THR A 80 2.86 -6.98 19.72
C THR A 80 3.58 -5.64 19.91
N ARG A 81 3.98 -4.98 18.81
CA ARG A 81 4.51 -3.61 18.83
C ARG A 81 3.39 -2.59 18.66
N ALA A 82 3.29 -1.65 19.61
CA ALA A 82 2.51 -0.44 19.46
C ALA A 82 3.37 0.68 18.88
N PHE A 83 2.84 1.42 17.91
CA PHE A 83 3.43 2.66 17.41
C PHE A 83 2.62 3.89 17.84
N ARG A 84 3.25 5.07 17.73
CA ARG A 84 2.58 6.35 17.97
C ARG A 84 1.43 6.51 16.96
N ASN A 85 0.22 6.81 17.43
CA ASN A 85 -0.99 6.70 16.61
C ASN A 85 -1.27 7.95 15.75
N HIS A 86 -0.32 8.26 14.88
CA HIS A 86 -0.33 9.43 14.00
C HIS A 86 -1.59 9.55 13.17
N ILE A 87 -1.95 10.79 12.84
CA ILE A 87 -3.02 11.10 11.89
C ILE A 87 -2.43 11.26 10.49
N LEU A 88 -2.97 10.51 9.54
CA LEU A 88 -2.63 10.56 8.12
C LEU A 88 -3.85 10.91 7.27
N ARG A 89 -3.61 11.16 5.99
CA ARG A 89 -4.63 11.23 4.95
C ARG A 89 -4.43 10.14 3.91
N ASP A 90 -5.51 9.52 3.48
CA ASP A 90 -5.50 8.64 2.31
C ASP A 90 -5.63 9.40 0.98
N GLN A 91 -5.61 8.68 -0.14
CA GLN A 91 -5.78 9.25 -1.49
C GLN A 91 -7.13 9.94 -1.72
N ASP A 92 -8.17 9.60 -0.95
CA ASP A 92 -9.49 10.22 -1.05
C ASP A 92 -9.66 11.39 -0.05
N GLY A 93 -8.61 11.68 0.72
CA GLY A 93 -8.57 12.76 1.71
C GLY A 93 -9.15 12.39 3.07
N ASN A 94 -9.52 11.12 3.28
CA ASN A 94 -10.05 10.64 4.55
C ASN A 94 -8.95 10.64 5.61
N VAL A 95 -9.36 10.92 6.85
CA VAL A 95 -8.48 10.82 8.02
C VAL A 95 -8.31 9.36 8.40
N VAL A 96 -7.06 8.93 8.60
CA VAL A 96 -6.70 7.57 9.00
C VAL A 96 -5.72 7.63 10.17
N ARG A 97 -5.85 6.70 11.13
CA ARG A 97 -4.99 6.57 12.30
C ARG A 97 -3.96 5.47 12.11
N TYR A 98 -2.68 5.78 12.29
CA TYR A 98 -1.58 4.88 11.95
C TYR A 98 -1.64 3.54 12.70
N GLN A 99 -1.68 3.56 14.03
CA GLN A 99 -1.72 2.32 14.79
C GLN A 99 -3.07 1.62 14.58
N ASP A 100 -4.17 2.32 14.83
CA ASP A 100 -5.49 1.69 14.94
C ASP A 100 -6.03 1.17 13.58
N ASP A 101 -5.85 1.93 12.50
CA ASP A 101 -6.47 1.62 11.21
C ASP A 101 -5.52 0.88 10.26
N LEU A 102 -4.21 1.09 10.39
CA LEU A 102 -3.22 0.55 9.44
C LEU A 102 -2.41 -0.63 9.97
N ILE A 103 -2.09 -0.63 11.26
CA ILE A 103 -1.21 -1.64 11.86
C ILE A 103 -2.02 -2.70 12.62
N GLU A 104 -2.95 -2.28 13.48
CA GLU A 104 -3.64 -3.14 14.43
C GLU A 104 -4.36 -4.32 13.73
N GLY A 105 -3.93 -5.52 14.07
CA GLY A 105 -4.47 -6.77 13.55
C GLY A 105 -4.25 -7.05 12.06
N GLN A 106 -3.50 -6.20 11.34
CA GLN A 106 -3.30 -6.32 9.89
C GLN A 106 -2.10 -7.22 9.54
N ILE A 107 -2.17 -7.78 8.34
CA ILE A 107 -1.01 -8.28 7.59
C ILE A 107 -0.77 -7.26 6.48
N PHE A 108 0.38 -6.59 6.45
CA PHE A 108 0.61 -5.52 5.49
C PHE A 108 1.86 -5.70 4.65
N ALA A 109 1.87 -5.06 3.49
CA ALA A 109 3.04 -4.77 2.68
C ALA A 109 3.14 -3.25 2.49
N ALA A 110 4.21 -2.64 2.96
CA ALA A 110 4.38 -1.19 2.97
C ALA A 110 5.60 -0.76 2.16
N THR A 111 5.40 0.28 1.36
CA THR A 111 6.42 0.93 0.53
C THR A 111 6.45 2.42 0.84
N PHE A 112 7.62 3.04 0.67
CA PHE A 112 7.80 4.48 0.79
C PHE A 112 8.23 5.02 -0.57
N MET A 113 7.54 6.04 -1.07
CA MET A 113 7.66 6.49 -2.45
C MET A 113 7.43 8.01 -2.61
N TYR A 114 7.63 8.50 -3.82
CA TYR A 114 7.28 9.86 -4.24
C TYR A 114 6.40 9.78 -5.49
N VAL A 115 5.29 10.51 -5.55
CA VAL A 115 4.40 10.53 -6.73
C VAL A 115 5.16 10.99 -7.98
N ASN A 116 6.01 12.02 -7.82
CA ASN A 116 6.77 12.64 -8.91
C ASN A 116 8.21 12.11 -9.07
N CYS A 117 8.47 10.90 -8.57
CA CYS A 117 9.76 10.22 -8.68
C CYS A 117 10.20 10.03 -10.15
N LYS A 118 11.46 10.39 -10.45
CA LYS A 118 12.08 10.16 -11.79
C LYS A 118 12.97 8.91 -11.84
N GLY A 119 13.02 8.16 -10.74
CA GLY A 119 13.75 6.90 -10.64
C GLY A 119 12.81 5.70 -10.60
N ILE A 120 13.08 4.76 -9.70
CA ILE A 120 12.50 3.40 -9.71
C ILE A 120 11.07 3.29 -9.16
N CYS A 121 10.48 4.37 -8.62
CA CYS A 121 9.20 4.27 -7.90
C CYS A 121 8.05 3.76 -8.78
N ALA A 122 8.02 4.15 -10.06
CA ALA A 122 7.03 3.67 -11.01
C ALA A 122 7.18 2.17 -11.27
N ASP A 123 8.40 1.67 -11.42
CA ASP A 123 8.70 0.26 -11.63
C ASP A 123 8.39 -0.57 -10.39
N MET A 124 8.75 -0.07 -9.20
CA MET A 124 8.37 -0.68 -7.92
C MET A 124 6.85 -0.79 -7.80
N THR A 125 6.13 0.29 -8.12
CA THR A 125 4.66 0.28 -8.10
C THR A 125 4.09 -0.77 -9.05
N SER A 126 4.65 -0.90 -10.25
CA SER A 126 4.25 -1.94 -11.22
C SER A 126 4.52 -3.36 -10.71
N LYS A 127 5.67 -3.61 -10.08
CA LYS A 127 5.97 -4.91 -9.46
C LYS A 127 5.04 -5.23 -8.29
N MET A 128 4.74 -4.23 -7.47
CA MET A 128 3.75 -4.36 -6.39
C MET A 128 2.35 -4.64 -6.95
N ALA A 129 1.96 -4.05 -8.08
CA ALA A 129 0.68 -4.34 -8.74
C ALA A 129 0.60 -5.79 -9.23
N GLN A 130 1.66 -6.32 -9.82
CA GLN A 130 1.73 -7.73 -10.21
C GLN A 130 1.67 -8.66 -8.98
N ALA A 131 2.29 -8.28 -7.87
CA ALA A 131 2.23 -9.06 -6.64
C ALA A 131 0.83 -9.00 -6.01
N TYR A 132 0.18 -7.83 -6.08
CA TYR A 132 -1.21 -7.64 -5.69
C TYR A 132 -2.12 -8.58 -6.49
N ASP A 133 -1.95 -8.65 -7.81
CA ASP A 133 -2.81 -9.48 -8.66
C ASP A 133 -2.77 -10.96 -8.24
N ILE A 134 -1.58 -11.47 -7.88
CA ILE A 134 -1.40 -12.82 -7.30
C ILE A 134 -2.12 -12.96 -5.95
N LEU A 135 -2.11 -11.92 -5.13
CA LEU A 135 -2.69 -11.90 -3.78
C LEU A 135 -4.17 -11.53 -3.74
N THR A 136 -4.80 -11.18 -4.88
CA THR A 136 -6.21 -10.78 -4.97
C THR A 136 -7.16 -11.64 -4.12
N PRO A 137 -7.04 -12.98 -4.06
CA PRO A 137 -7.93 -13.82 -3.25
C PRO A 137 -7.94 -13.52 -1.74
N VAL A 138 -6.95 -12.80 -1.21
CA VAL A 138 -6.77 -12.55 0.23
C VAL A 138 -6.67 -11.06 0.59
N MET A 139 -6.81 -10.17 -0.38
CA MET A 139 -6.73 -8.71 -0.17
C MET A 139 -7.93 -8.16 0.63
N ALA A 140 -7.80 -6.90 1.05
CA ALA A 140 -8.73 -6.11 1.88
C ALA A 140 -8.56 -6.31 3.39
N LYS A 141 -8.87 -7.49 3.95
CA LYS A 141 -8.64 -7.81 5.37
C LYS A 141 -8.35 -9.31 5.55
N PRO A 142 -7.29 -9.71 6.30
CA PRO A 142 -6.34 -8.83 6.99
C PRO A 142 -5.22 -8.29 6.08
N VAL A 143 -5.11 -8.72 4.82
CA VAL A 143 -4.00 -8.33 3.93
C VAL A 143 -4.22 -6.95 3.32
N ARG A 144 -3.29 -6.04 3.56
CA ARG A 144 -3.34 -4.65 3.06
C ARG A 144 -2.01 -4.20 2.47
N PHE A 145 -2.08 -3.38 1.42
CA PHE A 145 -0.93 -2.77 0.79
C PHE A 145 -0.94 -1.26 1.09
N TYR A 146 0.22 -0.73 1.48
CA TYR A 146 0.39 0.68 1.81
C TYR A 146 1.51 1.29 0.98
N SER A 147 1.24 2.46 0.42
CA SER A 147 2.23 3.28 -0.26
C SER A 147 2.27 4.65 0.40
N PHE A 148 3.32 4.89 1.18
CA PHE A 148 3.52 6.11 1.94
C PHE A 148 4.28 7.14 1.09
N SER A 149 3.72 8.34 0.91
CA SER A 149 4.42 9.45 0.25
C SER A 149 5.45 10.08 1.19
N LEU A 150 6.67 10.28 0.68
CA LEU A 150 7.74 10.98 1.38
C LEU A 150 7.81 12.49 1.05
N ALA A 151 7.03 13.00 0.10
CA ALA A 151 7.10 14.40 -0.35
C ALA A 151 5.90 15.27 0.06
N GLU A 152 5.16 14.87 1.09
CA GLU A 152 3.86 15.47 1.43
C GLU A 152 2.95 15.58 0.19
N ASP A 153 2.99 14.58 -0.71
CA ASP A 153 2.15 14.57 -1.90
C ASP A 153 0.68 14.67 -1.46
N SER A 154 -0.09 15.55 -2.09
CA SER A 154 -1.49 15.76 -1.72
C SER A 154 -2.33 14.51 -2.02
N PRO A 155 -3.47 14.30 -1.31
CA PRO A 155 -4.41 13.24 -1.63
C PRO A 155 -4.78 13.17 -3.12
N ALA A 156 -5.02 14.34 -3.74
CA ALA A 156 -5.34 14.43 -5.16
C ALA A 156 -4.21 13.91 -6.06
N GLN A 157 -2.95 14.26 -5.78
CA GLN A 157 -1.79 13.76 -6.54
C GLN A 157 -1.61 12.24 -6.36
N MET A 158 -1.83 11.72 -5.15
CA MET A 158 -1.77 10.27 -4.91
C MET A 158 -2.87 9.54 -5.67
N LYS A 159 -4.10 10.08 -5.67
CA LYS A 159 -5.23 9.53 -6.41
C LYS A 159 -4.97 9.50 -7.91
N GLU A 160 -4.52 10.62 -8.48
CA GLU A 160 -4.14 10.71 -9.89
C GLU A 160 -3.04 9.70 -10.24
N TYR A 161 -2.03 9.55 -9.37
CA TYR A 161 -0.97 8.56 -9.55
C TYR A 161 -1.50 7.12 -9.58
N MET A 162 -2.46 6.80 -8.70
CA MET A 162 -3.13 5.49 -8.66
C MET A 162 -4.01 5.26 -9.89
N GLU A 163 -4.80 6.24 -10.30
CA GLU A 163 -5.68 6.18 -11.47
C GLU A 163 -4.87 5.94 -12.75
N ALA A 164 -3.79 6.71 -12.94
CA ALA A 164 -2.88 6.57 -14.09
C ALA A 164 -2.21 5.19 -14.20
N ARG A 165 -2.24 4.39 -13.12
CA ARG A 165 -1.65 3.05 -13.04
C ARG A 165 -2.69 1.93 -12.89
N GLY A 166 -3.99 2.25 -12.97
CA GLY A 166 -5.06 1.26 -12.80
C GLY A 166 -5.10 0.64 -11.40
N LEU A 167 -4.67 1.41 -10.37
CA LEU A 167 -4.63 0.97 -8.98
C LEU A 167 -5.78 1.52 -8.15
N TYR A 168 -6.36 2.64 -8.57
CA TYR A 168 -7.47 3.26 -7.85
C TYR A 168 -8.66 2.30 -7.77
N GLY A 169 -9.25 2.18 -6.57
CA GLY A 169 -10.35 1.25 -6.30
C GLY A 169 -9.95 -0.20 -6.00
N ARG A 170 -8.67 -0.56 -6.08
CA ARG A 170 -8.20 -1.92 -5.70
C ARG A 170 -8.40 -2.16 -4.19
N PRO A 171 -9.20 -3.16 -3.77
CA PRO A 171 -9.47 -3.39 -2.35
C PRO A 171 -8.19 -3.61 -1.53
N GLY A 172 -8.09 -2.91 -0.41
CA GLY A 172 -6.96 -3.09 0.52
C GLY A 172 -5.65 -2.45 0.10
N TRP A 173 -5.57 -1.70 -1.00
CA TRP A 173 -4.40 -0.87 -1.31
C TRP A 173 -4.70 0.60 -1.05
N THR A 174 -3.92 1.23 -0.18
CA THR A 174 -4.11 2.63 0.24
C THR A 174 -2.82 3.42 0.05
N PHE A 175 -2.93 4.63 -0.49
CA PHE A 175 -1.83 5.59 -0.56
C PHE A 175 -2.00 6.62 0.55
N LEU A 176 -0.91 6.95 1.23
CA LEU A 176 -0.94 7.65 2.51
C LEU A 176 0.04 8.82 2.53
N THR A 177 -0.40 9.96 3.07
CA THR A 177 0.42 11.17 3.22
C THR A 177 0.23 11.78 4.62
N ALA A 178 1.26 12.48 5.10
CA ALA A 178 1.30 13.19 6.36
C ALA A 178 2.42 14.24 6.31
N SER A 179 2.68 14.95 7.42
CA SER A 179 3.83 15.86 7.49
C SER A 179 5.16 15.11 7.41
N GLU A 180 6.23 15.79 6.98
CA GLU A 180 7.58 15.18 6.89
C GLU A 180 8.04 14.57 8.24
N SER A 181 7.75 15.22 9.37
CA SER A 181 8.09 14.71 10.71
C SER A 181 7.36 13.41 11.06
N VAL A 182 6.07 13.34 10.78
CA VAL A 182 5.24 12.12 10.98
C VAL A 182 5.73 11.01 10.05
N MET A 183 6.02 11.35 8.80
CA MET A 183 6.48 10.37 7.83
C MET A 183 7.88 9.84 8.17
N LYS A 184 8.77 10.68 8.73
CA LYS A 184 10.06 10.25 9.29
C LYS A 184 9.85 9.26 10.44
N ASP A 185 8.96 9.58 11.39
CA ASP A 185 8.65 8.70 12.53
C ASP A 185 8.14 7.33 12.08
N ILE A 186 7.16 7.30 11.16
CA ILE A 186 6.63 6.07 10.57
C ILE A 186 7.74 5.31 9.84
N ARG A 187 8.46 5.96 8.92
CA ARG A 187 9.51 5.32 8.12
C ARG A 187 10.60 4.68 8.99
N TRP A 188 11.00 5.36 10.07
CA TRP A 188 11.95 4.83 11.05
C TRP A 188 11.35 3.65 11.84
N GLY A 189 10.06 3.71 12.19
CA GLY A 189 9.36 2.58 12.82
C GLY A 189 9.31 1.33 11.95
N PHE A 190 9.30 1.50 10.63
CA PHE A 190 9.47 0.43 9.64
C PHE A 190 10.94 -0.02 9.44
N GLY A 191 11.87 0.53 10.21
CA GLY A 191 13.30 0.22 10.17
C GLY A 191 13.99 0.70 8.89
N PHE A 192 13.45 1.71 8.22
CA PHE A 192 14.06 2.32 7.04
C PHE A 192 14.68 3.66 7.43
N MET A 193 15.90 3.63 7.91
CA MET A 193 16.60 4.81 8.41
C MET A 193 18.09 4.74 8.07
N ASP A 194 18.70 5.91 7.93
CA ASP A 194 20.13 6.09 8.08
C ASP A 194 20.41 6.84 9.40
N VAL A 195 21.48 6.46 10.08
CA VAL A 195 21.91 7.12 11.33
C VAL A 195 22.57 8.47 11.05
N ASN A 196 23.09 8.66 9.84
CA ASN A 196 23.55 9.96 9.35
C ASN A 196 22.35 10.73 8.78
N GLU A 197 21.99 11.82 9.46
CA GLU A 197 20.84 12.63 9.10
C GLU A 197 20.93 13.29 7.71
N GLU A 198 22.14 13.66 7.25
CA GLU A 198 22.31 14.21 5.90
C GLU A 198 22.01 13.17 4.82
N ILE A 199 22.37 11.91 5.08
CA ILE A 199 22.06 10.78 4.19
C ILE A 199 20.57 10.44 4.29
N ASP A 200 20.01 10.37 5.50
CA ASP A 200 18.61 10.02 5.73
C ASP A 200 17.63 11.04 5.13
N ASN A 201 18.00 12.33 5.17
CA ASN A 201 17.23 13.42 4.58
C ASN A 201 17.47 13.56 3.07
N ASN A 202 18.43 12.83 2.50
CA ASN A 202 18.67 12.85 1.07
C ASN A 202 17.56 12.08 0.33
N ARG A 203 16.68 12.84 -0.33
CA ARG A 203 15.53 12.32 -1.08
C ARG A 203 15.93 11.38 -2.23
N VAL A 204 17.19 11.42 -2.69
CA VAL A 204 17.71 10.48 -3.70
C VAL A 204 17.92 9.08 -3.09
N GLY A 205 18.28 8.99 -1.81
CA GLY A 205 18.67 7.77 -1.10
C GLY A 205 17.52 6.94 -0.51
N HIS A 206 16.30 7.07 -1.04
CA HIS A 206 15.15 6.33 -0.50
C HIS A 206 15.24 4.80 -0.68
N THR A 207 14.70 4.09 0.31
CA THR A 207 14.71 2.62 0.42
C THR A 207 13.86 1.96 -0.68
N GLY A 208 14.50 1.38 -1.70
CA GLY A 208 13.83 0.61 -2.76
C GLY A 208 13.24 -0.73 -2.29
N MET A 209 12.84 -0.81 -1.02
CA MET A 209 12.39 -2.00 -0.32
C MET A 209 10.88 -1.94 -0.05
N VAL A 210 10.29 -3.11 0.07
CA VAL A 210 8.97 -3.30 0.69
C VAL A 210 9.16 -3.99 2.04
N ARG A 211 8.49 -3.48 3.07
CA ARG A 211 8.41 -4.13 4.39
C ARG A 211 7.08 -4.84 4.51
N PHE A 212 7.11 -6.06 5.01
CA PHE A 212 5.93 -6.85 5.34
C PHE A 212 5.82 -7.01 6.86
N GLY A 213 4.59 -7.02 7.38
CA GLY A 213 4.34 -7.24 8.79
C GLY A 213 3.05 -8.00 9.05
N ASN A 214 3.01 -8.83 10.10
CA ASN A 214 1.80 -9.37 10.70
C ASN A 214 1.77 -8.92 12.15
N HIS A 215 0.89 -7.96 12.46
CA HIS A 215 0.83 -7.32 13.77
C HIS A 215 0.59 -8.32 14.89
N LYS A 216 -0.38 -9.23 14.70
CA LYS A 216 -0.79 -10.21 15.73
C LYS A 216 0.31 -11.16 16.15
N LEU A 217 1.36 -11.31 15.33
CA LEU A 217 2.49 -12.20 15.60
C LEU A 217 3.80 -11.44 15.80
N ASP A 218 3.76 -10.09 15.78
CA ASP A 218 4.93 -9.22 15.65
C ASP A 218 5.97 -9.75 14.64
N ARG A 219 5.49 -10.23 13.49
CA ARG A 219 6.34 -10.89 12.50
C ARG A 219 6.58 -9.99 11.32
N TRP A 220 7.85 -9.70 11.05
CA TRP A 220 8.27 -8.77 10.02
C TRP A 220 9.21 -9.42 9.01
N SER A 221 9.15 -8.95 7.77
CA SER A 221 10.06 -9.36 6.70
C SER A 221 10.22 -8.22 5.70
N SER A 222 11.17 -8.32 4.77
CA SER A 222 11.34 -7.34 3.70
C SER A 222 12.01 -7.98 2.49
N CYS A 223 11.76 -7.41 1.32
CA CYS A 223 12.55 -7.66 0.13
C CYS A 223 12.63 -6.39 -0.71
N PRO A 224 13.55 -6.30 -1.69
CA PRO A 224 13.52 -5.23 -2.68
C PRO A 224 12.14 -5.18 -3.35
N ALA A 225 11.55 -4.00 -3.52
CA ALA A 225 10.23 -3.87 -4.17
C ALA A 225 10.29 -4.18 -5.67
N LEU A 226 11.49 -4.11 -6.28
CA LEU A 226 11.75 -4.55 -7.64
C LEU A 226 11.90 -6.08 -7.79
N SER A 227 11.80 -6.84 -6.68
CA SER A 227 11.88 -8.30 -6.71
C SER A 227 10.81 -8.92 -7.63
N ASN A 228 11.01 -10.19 -7.97
CA ASN A 228 9.99 -10.95 -8.68
C ASN A 228 8.65 -10.90 -7.88
N PRO A 229 7.52 -10.55 -8.52
CA PRO A 229 6.22 -10.43 -7.85
C PRO A 229 5.79 -11.68 -7.07
N VAL A 230 6.17 -12.87 -7.54
CA VAL A 230 5.92 -14.15 -6.86
C VAL A 230 6.66 -14.22 -5.52
N VAL A 231 7.87 -13.66 -5.42
CA VAL A 231 8.62 -13.58 -4.17
C VAL A 231 7.92 -12.65 -3.19
N THR A 232 7.50 -11.47 -3.63
CA THR A 232 6.72 -10.53 -2.82
C THR A 232 5.44 -11.18 -2.28
N ALA A 233 4.68 -11.83 -3.16
CA ALA A 233 3.46 -12.53 -2.77
C ALA A 233 3.72 -13.69 -1.78
N ARG A 234 4.77 -14.49 -2.02
CA ARG A 234 5.19 -15.53 -1.06
C ARG A 234 5.61 -14.95 0.29
N SER A 235 6.30 -13.82 0.31
CA SER A 235 6.68 -13.16 1.56
C SER A 235 5.45 -12.78 2.39
N VAL A 236 4.42 -12.20 1.75
CA VAL A 236 3.14 -11.89 2.42
C VAL A 236 2.48 -13.17 2.95
N ILE A 237 2.32 -14.21 2.13
CA ILE A 237 1.69 -15.47 2.59
C ILE A 237 2.51 -16.14 3.71
N SER A 238 3.83 -16.02 3.68
CA SER A 238 4.69 -16.61 4.70
C SER A 238 4.46 -16.05 6.10
N LEU A 239 3.89 -14.84 6.21
CA LEU A 239 3.56 -14.17 7.46
C LEU A 239 2.39 -14.80 8.21
N TYR A 240 1.55 -15.58 7.53
CA TYR A 240 0.55 -16.41 8.20
C TYR A 240 1.22 -17.56 8.97
N PRO A 241 0.64 -17.99 10.10
CA PRO A 241 1.02 -19.25 10.74
C PRO A 241 1.02 -20.39 9.71
N PRO A 242 1.96 -21.36 9.78
CA PRO A 242 2.08 -22.42 8.78
C PRO A 242 0.77 -23.15 8.46
N GLY A 243 -0.08 -23.42 9.46
CA GLY A 243 -1.39 -24.08 9.28
C GLY A 243 -2.56 -23.17 8.89
N GLN A 244 -2.33 -21.87 8.74
CA GLN A 244 -3.36 -20.87 8.38
C GLN A 244 -3.03 -20.15 7.07
N ARG A 245 -2.02 -20.62 6.33
CA ARG A 245 -1.64 -20.02 5.05
C ARG A 245 -2.74 -20.26 4.01
N PRO A 246 -3.29 -19.21 3.41
CA PRO A 246 -4.27 -19.37 2.34
C PRO A 246 -3.60 -20.06 1.15
N HIS A 247 -4.36 -20.92 0.49
CA HIS A 247 -3.94 -21.52 -0.76
C HIS A 247 -4.10 -20.52 -1.90
N ILE A 248 -3.05 -20.33 -2.69
CA ILE A 248 -3.04 -19.47 -3.88
C ILE A 248 -2.40 -20.28 -5.00
N ALA A 249 -3.21 -20.67 -5.99
CA ALA A 249 -2.76 -21.51 -7.11
C ALA A 249 -1.51 -20.93 -7.82
N ALA A 250 -1.47 -19.61 -8.03
CA ALA A 250 -0.33 -18.92 -8.64
C ALA A 250 0.98 -19.00 -7.82
N LEU A 251 0.93 -19.41 -6.55
CA LEU A 251 2.10 -19.58 -5.69
C LEU A 251 2.55 -21.03 -5.55
N GLU A 252 1.75 -21.98 -6.02
CA GLU A 252 2.12 -23.39 -6.04
C GLU A 252 3.40 -23.58 -6.84
N ARG A 253 4.31 -24.39 -6.29
CA ARG A 253 5.52 -24.78 -7.03
C ARG A 253 5.16 -26.00 -7.86
N VAL A 254 5.22 -25.85 -9.18
CA VAL A 254 5.03 -26.97 -10.13
C VAL A 254 6.12 -28.03 -9.93
N GLU A 255 7.34 -27.59 -9.60
CA GLU A 255 8.45 -28.48 -9.24
C GLU A 255 8.91 -28.19 -7.81
N PRO A 256 8.90 -29.18 -6.90
CA PRO A 256 9.56 -29.02 -5.61
C PRO A 256 11.05 -28.79 -5.88
N HIS A 257 11.60 -27.67 -5.39
CA HIS A 257 13.06 -27.56 -5.34
C HIS A 257 13.53 -28.69 -4.41
N PRO A 258 14.29 -29.68 -4.88
CA PRO A 258 14.77 -30.72 -3.99
C PRO A 258 15.51 -30.00 -2.88
N ALA A 259 15.05 -30.20 -1.64
CA ALA A 259 15.80 -29.70 -0.49
C ALA A 259 17.20 -30.27 -0.67
N ARG A 260 18.19 -29.40 -0.91
CA ARG A 260 19.56 -29.87 -1.02
C ARG A 260 19.89 -30.44 0.34
N ALA A 261 20.01 -31.76 0.43
CA ALA A 261 20.37 -32.43 1.67
C ALA A 261 21.65 -31.75 2.17
N ILE A 262 21.58 -31.19 3.38
CA ILE A 262 22.77 -30.66 4.04
C ILE A 262 23.55 -31.89 4.49
N PRO A 263 24.73 -32.20 3.93
CA PRO A 263 25.45 -33.43 4.27
C PRO A 263 25.68 -33.52 5.78
N GLY A 264 25.31 -34.65 6.38
CA GLY A 264 25.44 -34.87 7.82
C GLY A 264 24.35 -34.24 8.70
N TYR A 265 23.41 -33.47 8.14
CA TYR A 265 22.26 -32.97 8.89
C TYR A 265 21.17 -34.05 8.99
N GLN A 266 20.85 -34.46 10.21
CA GLN A 266 19.70 -35.28 10.54
C GLN A 266 18.69 -34.39 11.28
N PRO A 267 17.51 -34.08 10.71
CA PRO A 267 16.52 -33.28 11.42
C PRO A 267 16.12 -33.99 12.71
N VAL A 268 16.16 -33.25 13.83
CA VAL A 268 15.67 -33.77 15.11
C VAL A 268 14.16 -33.93 14.97
N GLY A 269 13.67 -35.18 15.07
CA GLY A 269 12.23 -35.46 15.06
C GLY A 269 11.51 -34.75 16.22
N PRO A 270 10.18 -34.58 16.15
CA PRO A 270 9.41 -34.05 17.27
C PRO A 270 9.72 -34.88 18.53
N SER A 271 10.07 -34.22 19.63
CA SER A 271 10.34 -34.94 20.88
C SER A 271 9.09 -35.69 21.30
N SER A 272 9.23 -36.98 21.58
CA SER A 272 8.15 -37.82 22.12
C SER A 272 7.81 -37.51 23.59
N GLN A 273 8.41 -36.46 24.17
CA GLN A 273 8.13 -36.05 25.53
C GLN A 273 6.88 -35.16 25.55
N ALA A 274 5.75 -35.78 25.84
CA ALA A 274 4.57 -35.06 26.32
C ALA A 274 4.98 -34.20 27.53
N PRO A 275 4.47 -32.96 27.67
CA PRO A 275 4.71 -32.17 28.87
C PRO A 275 4.23 -32.97 30.09
N SER A 276 5.14 -33.25 31.02
CA SER A 276 4.77 -33.85 32.29
C SER A 276 3.74 -32.96 32.95
N GLN A 277 2.57 -33.52 33.28
CA GLN A 277 1.61 -32.81 34.09
C GLN A 277 2.30 -32.45 35.41
N ALA A 278 2.49 -31.16 35.65
CA ALA A 278 2.89 -30.66 36.94
C ALA A 278 1.78 -31.04 37.93
N SER A 279 2.01 -32.09 38.70
CA SER A 279 1.16 -32.47 39.83
C SER A 279 1.10 -31.31 40.81
N SER A 280 -0.04 -30.63 40.85
CA SER A 280 -0.40 -29.68 41.89
C SER A 280 -0.53 -30.43 43.22
N GLN A 281 0.54 -30.49 44.00
CA GLN A 281 0.40 -30.79 45.42
C GLN A 281 -0.08 -29.50 46.10
N ALA A 282 -1.38 -29.49 46.42
CA ALA A 282 -1.93 -28.57 47.39
C ALA A 282 -1.39 -28.96 48.78
N SER A 283 -0.66 -28.06 49.43
CA SER A 283 -0.35 -28.19 50.86
C SER A 283 -1.64 -27.99 51.66
N PRO A 284 -1.96 -28.85 52.65
CA PRO A 284 -3.02 -28.56 53.59
C PRO A 284 -2.51 -27.65 54.72
N LEU A 285 -3.26 -26.56 54.91
CA LEU A 285 -3.39 -25.66 56.08
C LEU A 285 -2.12 -25.06 56.69
#